data_AF-A0A8T7E4R4-F1
#
_entry.id   AF-A0A8T7E4R4-F1
#
_cell.length_a   1.000
_cell.length_b   1.000
_cell.length_c   1.000
_cell.angle_alpha   90.00
_cell.angle_beta   90.00
_cell.angle_gamma   90.00
#
_symmetry.space_group_name_H-M   'P 1'
#
loop_
_entity.id
_entity.type
_entity.pdbx_description
1 polymer ?
#
loop_
_entity_poly.entity_id
_entity_poly.type
_entity_poly.pdbx_seq_one_letter_code
_entity_poly.pdbx_strand_id
1 'polypeptide(L)'
;RMAAWQPVSFDAWVATPDDDPIRHRISRKAVDNLSRIGSGAAGALSSGWLRFMPEYSYGEIGLRCRLENGFCQLSGVDGGSAGDDGAGDDSFFILTPGGILPPWIGVKGTGRLIGWNALLDGIDQISSGQVKVEY
;
A
#
# COMPACT_ATOMS: atom_id res chain seq x y z
N ARG A 1 -1.24 -10.26 20.27
CA ARG A 1 -0.59 -11.31 21.09
C ARG A 1 0.82 -11.56 20.59
N MET A 2 1.75 -11.83 21.50
CA MET A 2 3.09 -12.32 21.18
C MET A 2 3.30 -13.74 21.70
N ALA A 3 4.12 -14.52 21.02
CA ALA A 3 4.61 -15.81 21.50
C ALA A 3 6.11 -15.89 21.18
N ALA A 4 6.93 -16.34 22.13
CA ALA A 4 8.39 -16.36 21.96
C ALA A 4 8.97 -15.05 21.39
N TRP A 5 8.46 -13.89 21.85
CA TRP A 5 8.84 -12.55 21.38
C TRP A 5 8.54 -12.26 19.89
N GLN A 6 7.72 -13.08 19.25
CA GLN A 6 7.26 -12.89 17.87
C GLN A 6 5.77 -12.50 17.88
N PRO A 7 5.33 -11.55 17.03
CA PRO A 7 3.91 -11.27 16.85
C PRO A 7 3.24 -12.49 16.21
N VAL A 8 2.20 -13.01 16.87
CA VAL A 8 1.39 -14.13 16.35
C VAL A 8 -0.06 -13.75 16.10
N SER A 9 -0.49 -12.62 16.66
CA SER A 9 -1.71 -11.95 16.23
C SER A 9 -1.67 -10.47 16.56
N PHE A 10 -2.21 -9.64 15.69
CA PHE A 10 -2.47 -8.22 15.94
C PHE A 10 -3.43 -7.69 14.90
N ASP A 11 -3.91 -6.49 15.13
CA ASP A 11 -4.62 -5.70 14.14
C ASP A 11 -3.96 -4.33 14.10
N ALA A 12 -3.25 -4.04 13.02
CA ALA A 12 -2.46 -2.82 12.86
C ALA A 12 -2.94 -2.08 11.63
N TRP A 13 -3.09 -0.76 11.76
CA TRP A 13 -3.40 0.13 10.65
C TRP A 13 -2.36 1.25 10.59
N VAL A 14 -2.14 1.77 9.40
CA VAL A 14 -1.46 3.04 9.14
C VAL A 14 -2.32 3.73 8.09
N ALA A 15 -2.81 4.93 8.40
CA ALA A 15 -3.66 5.69 7.49
C ALA A 15 -3.42 7.20 7.64
N THR A 16 -3.75 7.94 6.59
CA THR A 16 -3.97 9.39 6.66
C THR A 16 -5.06 9.67 7.70
N PRO A 17 -4.83 10.59 8.66
CA PRO A 17 -5.89 11.02 9.59
C PRO A 17 -7.05 11.72 8.85
N ASP A 18 -8.28 11.55 9.32
CA ASP A 18 -9.50 12.10 8.68
C ASP A 18 -9.45 13.63 8.46
N ASP A 19 -8.81 14.36 9.38
CA ASP A 19 -8.64 15.82 9.34
C ASP A 19 -7.17 16.22 9.15
N ASP A 20 -6.46 15.62 8.19
CA ASP A 20 -5.08 16.01 7.86
C ASP A 20 -5.05 17.32 7.04
N PRO A 21 -4.53 18.44 7.60
CA PRO A 21 -4.45 19.72 6.87
C PRO A 21 -3.24 19.79 5.92
N ILE A 22 -2.38 18.78 5.90
CA ILE A 22 -1.14 18.81 5.14
C ILE A 22 -1.43 18.59 3.66
N ARG A 23 -0.62 19.21 2.81
CA ARG A 23 -0.70 18.94 1.37
C ARG A 23 -0.24 17.50 1.08
N HIS A 24 -1.15 16.68 0.60
CA HIS A 24 -0.88 15.29 0.23
C HIS A 24 -0.04 15.21 -1.06
N ARG A 25 1.28 15.13 -0.88
CA ARG A 25 2.27 14.93 -1.95
C ARG A 25 3.08 13.68 -1.70
N ILE A 26 3.29 12.89 -2.74
CA ILE A 26 4.13 11.69 -2.69
C ILE A 26 5.19 11.74 -3.79
N SER A 27 6.42 11.36 -3.44
CA SER A 27 7.53 11.28 -4.42
C SER A 27 7.36 10.08 -5.34
N ARG A 28 7.93 10.16 -6.55
CA ARG A 28 7.96 9.02 -7.48
C ARG A 28 8.54 7.75 -6.86
N LYS A 29 9.66 7.88 -6.14
CA LYS A 29 10.31 6.75 -5.47
C LYS A 29 9.40 6.07 -4.46
N ALA A 30 8.61 6.86 -3.71
CA ALA A 30 7.67 6.31 -2.74
C ALA A 30 6.51 5.57 -3.44
N VAL A 31 5.97 6.11 -4.53
CA VAL A 31 4.97 5.41 -5.37
C VAL A 31 5.53 4.08 -5.90
N ASP A 32 6.75 4.10 -6.44
CA ASP A 32 7.39 2.90 -6.99
C ASP A 32 7.61 1.83 -5.91
N ASN A 33 7.97 2.25 -4.70
CA ASN A 33 8.14 1.37 -3.56
C ASN A 33 6.80 0.76 -3.10
N LEU A 34 5.75 1.58 -2.94
CA LEU A 34 4.42 1.10 -2.54
C LEU A 34 3.84 0.10 -3.54
N SER A 35 4.02 0.35 -4.83
CA SER A 35 3.54 -0.55 -5.89
C SER A 35 4.20 -1.94 -5.85
N ARG A 36 5.40 -2.05 -5.25
CA ARG A 36 6.12 -3.32 -5.08
C ARG A 36 5.67 -4.11 -3.84
N ILE A 37 5.17 -3.42 -2.80
CA ILE A 37 4.57 -4.07 -1.61
C ILE A 37 3.20 -4.66 -1.93
N GLY A 38 2.35 -3.88 -2.62
CA GLY A 38 0.95 -4.24 -2.86
C GLY A 38 0.73 -5.36 -3.88
N SER A 39 1.78 -5.75 -4.60
CA SER A 39 1.73 -6.76 -5.65
C SER A 39 3.16 -7.06 -6.08
N GLY A 40 3.62 -8.30 -5.97
CA GLY A 40 4.88 -8.74 -6.61
C GLY A 40 4.92 -8.49 -8.13
N ALA A 41 3.83 -8.02 -8.74
CA ALA A 41 3.77 -7.47 -10.08
C ALA A 41 3.06 -6.10 -10.04
N ALA A 42 3.79 -5.02 -10.31
CA ALA A 42 3.30 -3.63 -10.37
C ALA A 42 1.87 -3.51 -10.97
N GLY A 43 0.86 -3.44 -10.10
CA GLY A 43 -0.54 -3.29 -10.48
C GLY A 43 -0.80 -1.90 -11.08
N ALA A 44 -1.04 -1.87 -12.39
CA ALA A 44 -1.58 -0.80 -13.24
C ALA A 44 -1.49 0.64 -12.68
N LEU A 45 -0.29 1.22 -12.77
CA LEU A 45 -0.08 2.65 -12.70
C LEU A 45 -0.94 3.35 -13.78
N SER A 46 -2.01 4.04 -13.38
CA SER A 46 -3.05 4.56 -14.28
C SER A 46 -2.68 5.82 -15.05
N SER A 47 -1.39 6.17 -15.19
CA SER A 47 -1.02 7.51 -15.62
C SER A 47 0.21 7.55 -16.54
N GLY A 48 -0.02 7.82 -17.83
CA GLY A 48 1.02 7.87 -18.86
C GLY A 48 2.05 9.02 -18.72
N TRP A 49 2.00 9.80 -17.64
CA TRP A 49 2.80 11.00 -17.39
C TRP A 49 3.83 10.85 -16.25
N LEU A 50 4.04 9.62 -15.75
CA LEU A 50 4.96 9.25 -14.66
C LEU A 50 6.43 9.63 -14.86
N ARG A 51 6.85 9.99 -16.08
CA ARG A 51 8.27 10.14 -16.41
C ARG A 51 8.85 11.52 -16.08
N PHE A 52 8.03 12.56 -15.90
CA PHE A 52 8.53 13.95 -15.86
C PHE A 52 8.28 14.73 -14.55
N MET A 53 7.49 14.19 -13.61
CA MET A 53 7.13 14.92 -12.38
C MET A 53 7.93 14.45 -11.14
N PRO A 54 8.40 15.37 -10.27
CA PRO A 54 9.10 15.01 -9.03
C PRO A 54 8.16 14.41 -7.98
N GLU A 55 6.90 14.88 -7.95
CA GLU A 55 5.87 14.50 -6.98
C GLU A 55 4.47 14.43 -7.61
N TYR A 56 3.56 13.76 -6.91
CA TYR A 56 2.19 13.49 -7.30
C TYR A 56 1.24 13.91 -6.18
N SER A 57 0.08 14.48 -6.51
CA SER A 57 -1.02 14.63 -5.53
C SER A 57 -1.63 13.26 -5.22
N TYR A 58 -2.10 13.05 -4.00
CA TYR A 58 -2.93 11.90 -3.63
C TYR A 58 -4.07 12.32 -2.70
N GLY A 59 -5.06 11.44 -2.54
CA GLY A 59 -6.21 11.64 -1.65
C GLY A 59 -5.86 11.19 -0.25
N GLU A 60 -5.80 9.89 -0.02
CA GLU A 60 -5.49 9.28 1.27
C GLU A 60 -4.51 8.13 1.07
N ILE A 61 -3.73 7.82 2.10
CA ILE A 61 -2.92 6.59 2.17
C ILE A 61 -3.42 5.73 3.31
N GLY A 62 -3.50 4.42 3.11
CA GLY A 62 -4.03 3.49 4.10
C GLY A 62 -3.59 2.06 3.86
N LEU A 63 -3.09 1.42 4.91
CA LEU A 63 -2.77 0.00 4.93
C LEU A 63 -3.07 -0.59 6.30
N ARG A 64 -3.89 -1.64 6.33
CA ARG A 64 -4.19 -2.41 7.52
C ARG A 64 -3.79 -3.86 7.33
N CYS A 65 -3.21 -4.43 8.38
CA CYS A 65 -2.80 -5.81 8.49
C CYS A 65 -3.42 -6.44 9.73
N ARG A 66 -4.33 -7.39 9.54
CA ARG A 66 -4.80 -8.28 10.61
C ARG A 66 -4.01 -9.58 10.54
N LEU A 67 -3.08 -9.76 11.46
CA LEU A 67 -2.25 -10.96 11.55
C LEU A 67 -3.01 -12.05 12.33
N GLU A 68 -3.27 -13.18 11.67
CA GLU A 68 -3.81 -14.39 12.27
C GLU A 68 -3.24 -15.64 11.58
N ASN A 69 -2.88 -16.66 12.36
CA ASN A 69 -2.40 -17.96 11.84
C ASN A 69 -1.19 -17.85 10.88
N GLY A 70 -0.33 -16.84 11.05
CA GLY A 70 0.83 -16.60 10.19
C GLY A 70 0.52 -15.88 8.87
N PHE A 71 -0.73 -15.48 8.65
CA PHE A 71 -1.16 -14.70 7.50
C PHE A 71 -1.65 -13.33 7.93
N CYS A 72 -1.28 -12.33 7.15
CA CYS A 72 -1.78 -10.99 7.27
C CYS A 72 -2.93 -10.80 6.29
N GLN A 73 -4.12 -10.51 6.80
CA GLN A 73 -5.24 -10.05 5.99
C GLN A 73 -5.09 -8.55 5.74
N LEU A 74 -4.85 -8.18 4.49
CA LEU A 74 -4.58 -6.82 4.04
C LEU A 74 -5.86 -6.08 3.66
N SER A 75 -5.89 -4.79 3.98
CA SER A 75 -6.88 -3.84 3.47
C SER A 75 -6.28 -2.44 3.33
N GLY A 76 -6.97 -1.61 2.55
CA GLY A 76 -6.52 -0.28 2.16
C GLY A 76 -7.04 0.84 3.06
N VAL A 77 -7.24 2.02 2.45
CA VAL A 77 -7.81 3.24 3.05
C VAL A 77 -9.12 2.97 3.81
N ASP A 78 -9.98 2.08 3.30
CA ASP A 78 -11.29 1.79 3.92
C ASP A 78 -11.23 0.75 5.07
N GLY A 79 -10.04 0.40 5.56
CA GLY A 79 -9.86 -0.29 6.84
C GLY A 79 -10.48 -1.69 6.98
N GLY A 80 -10.88 -2.32 5.87
CA GLY A 80 -11.36 -3.71 5.82
C GLY A 80 -12.80 -3.91 5.35
N SER A 81 -13.54 -2.85 5.01
CA SER A 81 -14.79 -3.03 4.26
C SER A 81 -14.46 -3.56 2.87
N ALA A 82 -14.82 -4.81 2.58
CA ALA A 82 -14.70 -5.42 1.25
C ALA A 82 -15.75 -4.85 0.25
N GLY A 83 -16.08 -3.57 0.38
CA GLY A 83 -17.20 -2.95 -0.32
C GLY A 83 -16.91 -1.48 -0.58
N ASP A 84 -16.73 -1.20 -1.86
CA ASP A 84 -16.89 0.10 -2.52
C ASP A 84 -15.77 1.15 -2.38
N ASP A 85 -14.52 0.72 -2.23
CA ASP A 85 -13.38 1.57 -2.59
C ASP A 85 -13.21 1.71 -4.13
N GLY A 86 -14.13 1.18 -4.95
CA GLY A 86 -14.03 1.19 -6.42
C GLY A 86 -12.92 0.29 -6.98
N ALA A 87 -12.42 -0.64 -6.16
CA ALA A 87 -11.45 -1.66 -6.53
C ALA A 87 -12.21 -2.98 -6.78
N GLY A 88 -12.07 -3.58 -7.96
CA GLY A 88 -12.78 -4.82 -8.31
C GLY A 88 -12.37 -6.02 -7.44
N ASP A 89 -12.91 -7.21 -7.75
CA ASP A 89 -12.75 -8.42 -6.93
C ASP A 89 -11.29 -8.68 -6.50
N ASP A 90 -11.07 -8.65 -5.18
CA ASP A 90 -9.79 -8.86 -4.46
C ASP A 90 -8.69 -7.78 -4.58
N SER A 91 -9.02 -6.60 -5.10
CA SER A 91 -8.14 -5.42 -5.04
C SER A 91 -8.55 -4.44 -3.94
N PHE A 92 -7.64 -3.55 -3.53
CA PHE A 92 -7.91 -2.48 -2.55
C PHE A 92 -7.01 -1.27 -2.81
N PHE A 93 -7.46 -0.07 -2.46
CA PHE A 93 -6.61 1.12 -2.56
C PHE A 93 -5.66 1.27 -1.38
N ILE A 94 -4.35 1.25 -1.65
CA ILE A 94 -3.33 1.66 -0.66
C ILE A 94 -3.21 3.17 -0.65
N LEU A 95 -3.37 3.79 -1.82
CA LEU A 95 -3.32 5.23 -2.00
C LEU A 95 -4.40 5.65 -3.00
N THR A 96 -5.32 6.51 -2.62
CA THR A 96 -6.39 7.00 -3.49
C THR A 96 -5.93 8.18 -4.34
N PRO A 97 -6.40 8.34 -5.59
CA PRO A 97 -6.15 9.54 -6.36
C PRO A 97 -6.84 10.75 -5.72
N GLY A 98 -6.15 11.90 -5.71
CA GLY A 98 -6.71 13.12 -5.12
C GLY A 98 -6.04 14.39 -5.65
N GLY A 99 -6.75 15.51 -5.54
CA GLY A 99 -6.34 16.82 -6.07
C GLY A 99 -7.15 17.28 -7.28
N ILE A 100 -7.28 18.60 -7.42
CA ILE A 100 -8.15 19.24 -8.44
C ILE A 100 -7.58 19.10 -9.86
N LEU A 101 -6.25 19.19 -9.98
CA LEU A 101 -5.55 19.14 -11.28
C LEU A 101 -4.53 17.99 -11.28
N PRO A 102 -4.35 17.29 -12.42
CA PRO A 102 -3.22 16.39 -12.59
C PRO A 102 -1.92 17.18 -12.44
N PRO A 103 -0.85 16.59 -11.89
CA PRO A 103 -0.65 15.14 -11.70
C PRO A 103 -1.16 14.57 -10.37
N TRP A 104 -2.13 13.63 -10.41
CA TRP A 104 -2.58 12.81 -9.26
C TRP A 104 -2.37 11.32 -9.50
N ILE A 105 -2.14 10.53 -8.45
CA ILE A 105 -1.88 9.10 -8.59
C ILE A 105 -2.68 8.28 -7.60
N GLY A 106 -3.05 7.07 -7.99
CA GLY A 106 -3.60 6.04 -7.12
C GLY A 106 -2.73 4.78 -7.19
N VAL A 107 -2.62 4.06 -6.07
CA VAL A 107 -1.96 2.76 -5.99
C VAL A 107 -2.95 1.74 -5.44
N LYS A 108 -3.14 0.65 -6.18
CA LYS A 108 -3.97 -0.48 -5.76
C LYS A 108 -3.07 -1.64 -5.34
N GLY A 109 -3.40 -2.28 -4.23
CA GLY A 109 -2.92 -3.61 -3.90
C GLY A 109 -3.85 -4.68 -4.49
N THR A 110 -3.30 -5.87 -4.71
CA THR A 110 -4.04 -7.07 -5.15
C THR A 110 -3.71 -8.22 -4.22
N GLY A 111 -4.68 -9.04 -3.88
CA GLY A 111 -4.48 -10.14 -2.94
C GLY A 111 -4.58 -9.64 -1.50
N ARG A 112 -5.69 -9.97 -0.85
CA ARG A 112 -5.96 -9.56 0.54
C ARG A 112 -5.33 -10.48 1.58
N LEU A 113 -4.59 -11.52 1.18
CA LEU A 113 -3.97 -12.47 2.10
C LEU A 113 -2.51 -12.69 1.72
N ILE A 114 -1.60 -12.37 2.65
CA ILE A 114 -0.15 -12.57 2.47
C ILE A 114 0.44 -13.30 3.68
N GLY A 115 1.45 -14.15 3.47
CA GLY A 115 2.22 -14.72 4.58
C GLY A 115 2.97 -13.62 5.33
N TRP A 116 2.95 -13.66 6.66
CA TRP A 116 3.58 -12.64 7.50
C TRP A 116 5.07 -12.43 7.19
N ASN A 117 5.82 -13.51 7.00
CA ASN A 117 7.24 -13.41 6.67
C ASN A 117 7.47 -12.83 5.27
N ALA A 118 6.66 -13.21 4.28
CA ALA A 118 6.76 -12.65 2.93
C ALA A 118 6.48 -11.14 2.92
N LEU A 119 5.55 -10.66 3.76
CA LEU A 119 5.31 -9.23 3.96
C LEU A 119 6.54 -8.53 4.55
N LEU A 120 7.17 -9.13 5.56
CA LEU A 120 8.39 -8.57 6.18
C LEU A 120 9.56 -8.53 5.19
N ASP A 121 9.76 -9.58 4.40
CA ASP A 121 10.80 -9.65 3.38
C ASP A 121 10.63 -8.52 2.34
N GLY A 122 9.39 -8.28 1.89
CA GLY A 122 9.08 -7.19 0.96
C GLY A 122 9.35 -5.80 1.55
N ILE A 123 9.04 -5.59 2.84
CA ILE A 123 9.33 -4.32 3.54
C ILE A 123 10.84 -4.13 3.68
N ASP A 124 11.59 -5.17 4.06
CA ASP A 124 13.04 -5.11 4.22
C ASP A 124 13.75 -4.77 2.90
N GLN A 125 13.32 -5.40 1.81
CA GLN A 125 13.81 -5.15 0.45
C GLN A 125 13.67 -3.67 0.04
N ILE A 126 12.56 -3.04 0.42
CA ILE A 126 12.28 -1.64 0.11
C ILE A 126 13.04 -0.68 1.03
N SER A 127 13.19 -1.04 2.31
CA SER A 127 13.88 -0.22 3.30
C SER A 127 15.40 -0.16 3.06
N SER A 128 16.00 -1.29 2.68
CA SER A 128 17.43 -1.42 2.39
C SER A 128 17.84 -0.82 1.05
N GLY A 129 16.85 -0.53 0.18
CA GLY A 129 17.09 -0.12 -1.21
C GLY A 129 17.71 -1.22 -2.08
N GLN A 130 17.88 -2.44 -1.56
CA GLN A 130 18.41 -3.60 -2.28
C GLN A 130 17.26 -4.39 -2.89
N VAL A 131 16.77 -3.94 -4.04
CA VAL A 131 15.73 -4.68 -4.77
C VAL A 131 16.37 -5.86 -5.50
N LYS A 132 16.41 -7.05 -4.87
CA LYS A 132 16.61 -8.32 -5.61
C LYS A 132 15.38 -8.63 -6.46
N VAL A 133 15.50 -8.40 -7.76
CA VAL A 133 14.53 -8.88 -8.75
C VAL A 133 14.91 -10.32 -9.07
N GLU A 134 14.19 -11.30 -8.51
CA GLU A 134 14.27 -12.67 -9.00
C GLU A 134 13.26 -12.84 -10.15
N TYR A 135 13.74 -13.39 -11.26
CA TYR A 135 13.04 -13.65 -12.52
C TYR A 135 12.48 -15.08 -12.56
#